data_AF-A0AAU2ZNZ8-F1
#
_entry.id   AF-A0AAU2ZNZ8-F1
#
_cell.length_a   1.000
_cell.length_b   1.000
_cell.length_c   1.000
_cell.angle_alpha   90.00
_cell.angle_beta   90.00
_cell.angle_gamma   90.00
#
_symmetry.space_group_name_H-M   'P 1'
#
loop_
_entity.id
_entity.type
_entity.pdbx_description
1 polymer ?
#
loop_
_entity_poly.entity_id
_entity_poly.type
_entity_poly.pdbx_seq_one_letter_code
_entity_poly.pdbx_strand_id
1 'polypeptide(L)'
;MAAPTKTVAQKLLIKPGTSVWAAPEDHLPLIGVLPADVDVADGLSTATTGLLIAAHEAALRRLLDEHRDGLTGPVNFWVVYPKGNKADINRDSLWRILAEYGMRPIAQIAVGATWSALRFRMLREGEVFNAGAGG
;
A
#
# COMPACT_ATOMS: atom_id res chain seq x y z
N MET A 1 -5.41 16.70 -28.04
CA MET A 1 -4.70 15.49 -27.55
C MET A 1 -5.20 15.20 -26.14
N ALA A 2 -5.77 14.02 -25.88
CA ALA A 2 -6.14 13.64 -24.52
C ALA A 2 -4.86 13.51 -23.69
N ALA A 3 -4.83 14.08 -22.48
CA ALA A 3 -3.71 13.88 -21.56
C ALA A 3 -3.51 12.37 -21.33
N PRO A 4 -2.26 11.87 -21.31
CA PRO A 4 -2.01 10.46 -21.06
C PRO A 4 -2.60 10.07 -19.70
N THR A 5 -3.39 9.00 -19.67
CA THR A 5 -3.91 8.45 -18.41
C THR A 5 -2.74 7.99 -17.55
N LYS A 6 -2.70 8.43 -16.29
CA LYS A 6 -1.63 8.03 -15.35
C LYS A 6 -1.51 6.50 -15.26
N THR A 7 -0.27 6.01 -15.28
CA THR A 7 0.03 4.58 -15.04
C THR A 7 -0.33 4.18 -13.61
N VAL A 8 -0.39 2.87 -13.32
CA VAL A 8 -0.63 2.38 -11.97
C VAL A 8 0.48 2.85 -11.01
N ALA A 9 1.75 2.70 -11.39
CA ALA A 9 2.88 3.21 -10.61
C ALA A 9 2.73 4.71 -10.27
N GLN A 10 2.36 5.55 -11.25
CA GLN A 10 2.13 6.98 -11.02
C GLN A 10 0.94 7.25 -10.08
N LYS A 11 -0.14 6.44 -10.14
CA LYS A 11 -1.27 6.53 -9.22
C LYS A 11 -0.89 6.13 -7.79
N LEU A 12 0.06 5.20 -7.64
CA LEU A 12 0.68 4.82 -6.36
C LEU A 12 1.70 5.86 -5.85
N LEU A 13 1.84 6.99 -6.55
CA LEU A 13 2.76 8.08 -6.22
C LEU A 13 4.25 7.70 -6.37
N ILE A 14 4.54 6.68 -7.17
CA ILE A 14 5.89 6.35 -7.62
C ILE A 14 6.25 7.33 -8.75
N LYS A 15 7.34 8.07 -8.55
CA LYS A 15 7.80 9.14 -9.43
C LYS A 15 9.29 8.93 -9.76
N PRO A 16 9.79 9.50 -10.87
CA PRO A 16 11.23 9.55 -11.11
C PRO A 16 12.00 10.11 -9.91
N GLY A 17 13.15 9.51 -9.60
CA GLY A 17 14.01 9.85 -8.47
C GLY A 17 13.53 9.33 -7.11
N THR A 18 12.62 8.35 -7.08
CA THR A 18 12.12 7.75 -5.83
C THR A 18 12.51 6.28 -5.74
N SER A 19 12.56 5.75 -4.52
CA SER A 19 12.77 4.33 -4.27
C SER A 19 11.45 3.61 -3.98
N VAL A 20 11.30 2.39 -4.51
CA VAL A 20 10.14 1.52 -4.27
C VAL A 20 10.59 0.23 -3.59
N TRP A 21 9.78 -0.25 -2.64
CA TRP A 21 9.94 -1.58 -2.07
C TRP A 21 8.59 -2.28 -2.05
N ALA A 22 8.58 -3.58 -2.31
CA ALA A 22 7.38 -4.40 -2.27
C ALA A 22 7.63 -5.72 -1.57
N ALA A 23 6.63 -6.17 -0.79
CA ALA A 23 6.58 -7.54 -0.29
C ALA A 23 5.22 -8.19 -0.58
N PRO A 24 5.20 -9.40 -1.15
CA PRO A 24 6.37 -10.09 -1.73
C PRO A 24 6.87 -9.37 -3.01
N GLU A 25 8.17 -9.49 -3.28
CA GLU A 25 8.85 -8.76 -4.37
C GLU A 25 8.42 -9.23 -5.78
N ASP A 26 8.06 -10.51 -5.90
CA ASP A 26 7.60 -11.15 -7.13
C ASP A 26 6.28 -10.57 -7.66
N HIS A 27 5.56 -9.84 -6.81
CA HIS A 27 4.32 -9.14 -7.16
C HIS A 27 4.53 -7.69 -7.60
N LEU A 28 5.75 -7.16 -7.59
CA LEU A 28 6.05 -5.82 -8.09
C LEU A 28 5.58 -5.59 -9.54
N PRO A 29 5.61 -6.57 -10.47
CA PRO A 29 5.04 -6.39 -11.82
C PRO A 29 3.54 -6.03 -11.85
N LEU A 30 2.78 -6.26 -10.78
CA LEU A 30 1.35 -5.87 -10.70
C LEU A 30 1.13 -4.37 -10.86
N ILE A 31 2.11 -3.55 -10.50
CA ILE A 31 2.01 -2.09 -10.59
C ILE A 31 2.45 -1.53 -11.94
N GLY A 32 2.78 -2.43 -12.88
CA GLY A 32 3.21 -2.12 -14.24
C GLY A 32 4.65 -1.62 -14.30
N VAL A 33 5.01 -1.04 -15.44
CA VAL A 33 6.36 -0.50 -15.69
C VAL A 33 6.61 0.68 -14.75
N LEU A 34 7.73 0.63 -14.04
CA LEU A 34 8.20 1.73 -13.19
C LEU A 34 8.64 2.92 -14.07
N PRO A 35 8.42 4.17 -13.62
CA PRO A 35 9.05 5.33 -14.24
C PRO A 35 10.57 5.18 -14.33
N ALA A 36 11.19 5.89 -15.28
CA ALA A 36 12.65 6.03 -15.30
C ALA A 36 13.16 6.62 -13.98
N ASP A 37 14.40 6.29 -13.63
CA ASP A 37 15.08 6.75 -12.41
C ASP A 37 14.37 6.34 -11.11
N VAL A 38 13.70 5.18 -11.10
CA VAL A 38 13.15 4.56 -9.89
C VAL A 38 14.02 3.37 -9.51
N ASP A 39 14.54 3.39 -8.29
CA ASP A 39 15.31 2.30 -7.71
C ASP A 39 14.44 1.37 -6.88
N VAL A 40 14.77 0.08 -6.87
CA VAL A 40 14.19 -0.87 -5.92
C VAL A 40 15.03 -0.82 -4.64
N ALA A 41 14.42 -0.48 -3.51
CA ALA A 41 15.11 -0.44 -2.22
C ALA A 41 15.26 -1.85 -1.63
N ASP A 42 16.29 -2.05 -0.82
CA ASP A 42 16.55 -3.33 -0.12
C ASP A 42 15.60 -3.56 1.07
N GLY A 43 14.91 -2.52 1.54
CA GLY A 43 14.02 -2.61 2.70
C GLY A 43 12.93 -1.55 2.73
N LEU A 44 11.86 -1.86 3.48
CA LEU A 44 10.70 -0.98 3.64
C LEU A 44 11.10 0.39 4.22
N SER A 45 11.96 0.42 5.24
CA SER A 45 12.33 1.66 5.94
C SER A 45 13.10 2.67 5.07
N THR A 46 13.80 2.19 4.04
CA THR A 46 14.60 3.01 3.11
C THR A 46 13.84 3.38 1.83
N ALA A 47 12.65 2.82 1.65
CA ALA A 47 11.84 3.07 0.46
C ALA A 47 11.07 4.39 0.58
N THR A 48 10.98 5.16 -0.50
CA THR A 48 10.06 6.29 -0.58
C THR A 48 8.61 5.81 -0.63
N THR A 49 8.37 4.72 -1.38
CA THR A 49 7.07 4.08 -1.53
C THR A 49 7.16 2.59 -1.16
N GLY A 50 6.45 2.19 -0.11
CA GLY A 50 6.36 0.79 0.33
C GLY A 50 5.02 0.16 -0.05
N LEU A 51 5.07 -1.06 -0.56
CA LEU A 51 3.90 -1.83 -1.00
C LEU A 51 3.85 -3.16 -0.24
N LEU A 52 2.80 -3.38 0.55
CA LEU A 52 2.45 -4.73 1.01
C LEU A 52 1.38 -5.30 0.10
N ILE A 53 1.65 -6.44 -0.52
CA ILE A 53 0.77 -7.08 -1.48
C ILE A 53 0.27 -8.38 -0.85
N ALA A 54 -0.99 -8.38 -0.43
CA ALA A 54 -1.56 -9.48 0.32
C ALA A 54 -2.88 -9.94 -0.29
N ALA A 55 -2.99 -11.23 -0.56
CA ALA A 55 -4.20 -11.84 -1.11
C ALA A 55 -5.26 -12.15 -0.04
N HIS A 56 -4.89 -12.19 1.24
CA HIS A 56 -5.78 -12.52 2.36
C HIS A 56 -5.27 -11.91 3.68
N GLU A 57 -6.13 -11.85 4.70
CA GLU A 57 -5.83 -11.18 5.98
C GLU A 57 -4.59 -11.77 6.68
N ALA A 58 -4.49 -13.10 6.76
CA ALA A 58 -3.36 -13.75 7.44
C ALA A 58 -2.00 -13.41 6.80
N ALA A 59 -1.93 -13.30 5.47
CA ALA A 59 -0.70 -12.90 4.78
C ALA A 59 -0.36 -11.44 5.08
N LEU A 60 -1.37 -10.55 5.09
CA LEU A 60 -1.14 -9.15 5.42
C LEU A 60 -0.60 -9.00 6.84
N ARG A 61 -1.22 -9.63 7.83
CA ARG A 61 -0.79 -9.55 9.24
C ARG A 61 0.64 -10.03 9.41
N ARG A 62 1.00 -11.15 8.78
CA ARG A 62 2.38 -11.64 8.77
C ARG A 62 3.35 -10.60 8.23
N LEU A 63 3.06 -10.01 7.07
CA LEU A 63 3.92 -8.97 6.46
C LEU A 63 4.04 -7.73 7.36
N LEU A 64 2.95 -7.31 7.99
CA LEU A 64 2.95 -6.17 8.91
C LEU A 64 3.79 -6.43 10.16
N ASP A 65 3.73 -7.63 10.71
CA ASP A 65 4.53 -8.02 11.87
C ASP A 65 6.00 -8.20 11.51
N GLU A 66 6.29 -8.81 10.37
CA GLU A 66 7.66 -9.02 9.85
C GLU A 66 8.38 -7.70 9.59
N HIS A 67 7.66 -6.68 9.10
CA HIS A 67 8.22 -5.37 8.76
C HIS A 67 7.83 -4.26 9.74
N ARG A 68 7.37 -4.62 10.95
CA ARG A 68 6.80 -3.69 11.93
C ARG A 68 7.68 -2.45 12.17
N ASP A 69 8.98 -2.64 12.33
CA ASP A 69 9.93 -1.57 12.61
C ASP A 69 10.17 -0.63 11.42
N GLY A 70 9.89 -1.10 10.20
CA GLY A 70 10.04 -0.32 8.96
C GLY A 70 8.79 0.44 8.54
N LEU A 71 7.64 0.21 9.17
CA LEU A 71 6.35 0.76 8.76
C LEU A 71 6.27 2.30 8.76
N THR A 72 7.13 2.96 9.55
CA THR A 72 7.20 4.43 9.65
C THR A 72 8.12 5.07 8.61
N GLY A 73 8.94 4.28 7.91
CA GLY A 73 9.93 4.79 6.96
C GLY A 73 9.35 5.36 5.67
N PRO A 74 8.45 4.64 4.96
CA PRO A 74 7.92 5.12 3.70
C PRO A 74 7.07 6.39 3.81
N VAL A 75 7.28 7.31 2.87
CA VAL A 75 6.39 8.48 2.67
C VAL A 75 5.03 8.04 2.12
N ASN A 76 5.02 7.02 1.26
CA ASN A 76 3.81 6.42 0.72
C ASN A 76 3.77 4.94 1.09
N PHE A 77 2.91 4.56 2.03
CA PHE A 77 2.66 3.16 2.36
C PHE A 77 1.33 2.70 1.77
N TRP A 78 1.35 1.63 0.99
CA TRP A 78 0.17 1.06 0.35
C TRP A 78 0.01 -0.41 0.68
N VAL A 79 -1.25 -0.81 0.85
CA VAL A 79 -1.65 -2.22 0.85
C VAL A 79 -2.39 -2.53 -0.43
N VAL A 80 -1.88 -3.47 -1.22
CA VAL A 80 -2.46 -3.95 -2.48
C VAL A 80 -3.17 -5.28 -2.22
N TYR A 81 -4.44 -5.36 -2.59
CA TYR A 81 -5.32 -6.49 -2.25
C TYR A 81 -6.32 -6.81 -3.38
N PRO A 82 -6.79 -8.07 -3.51
CA PRO A 82 -7.78 -8.44 -4.51
C PRO A 82 -9.11 -7.73 -4.25
N LYS A 83 -9.80 -7.29 -5.30
CA LYS A 83 -11.15 -6.71 -5.18
C LYS A 83 -12.25 -7.69 -5.59
N GLY A 84 -13.45 -7.46 -5.06
CA GLY A 84 -14.68 -8.14 -5.50
C GLY A 84 -14.98 -9.46 -4.80
N ASN A 85 -14.90 -9.50 -3.46
CA ASN A 85 -15.22 -10.68 -2.62
C ASN A 85 -14.45 -11.96 -2.97
N LYS A 86 -13.26 -11.81 -3.57
CA LYS A 86 -12.38 -12.94 -3.93
C LYS A 86 -11.49 -13.41 -2.78
N ALA A 87 -11.50 -12.69 -1.66
CA ALA A 87 -10.66 -12.91 -0.50
C ALA A 87 -11.36 -12.51 0.79
N ASP A 88 -10.83 -12.95 1.92
CA ASP A 88 -11.23 -12.54 3.28
C ASP A 88 -10.76 -11.11 3.64
N ILE A 89 -10.19 -10.38 2.69
CA ILE A 89 -9.70 -9.02 2.85
C ILE A 89 -10.44 -8.04 1.92
N ASN A 90 -10.82 -6.90 2.49
CA ASN A 90 -11.44 -5.78 1.82
C ASN A 90 -11.06 -4.45 2.48
N ARG A 91 -11.48 -3.33 1.89
CA ARG A 91 -11.20 -1.97 2.39
C ARG A 91 -11.49 -1.81 3.89
N ASP A 92 -12.65 -2.27 4.35
CA ASP A 92 -13.10 -2.01 5.72
C ASP A 92 -12.39 -2.92 6.73
N SER A 93 -12.02 -4.15 6.34
CA SER A 93 -11.12 -5.00 7.12
C SER A 93 -9.72 -4.39 7.22
N LEU A 94 -9.19 -3.82 6.12
CA LEU A 94 -7.89 -3.16 6.12
C LEU A 94 -7.84 -1.97 7.08
N TRP A 95 -8.91 -1.18 7.17
CA TRP A 95 -8.98 -0.07 8.13
C TRP A 95 -8.82 -0.55 9.56
N ARG A 96 -9.47 -1.67 9.91
CA ARG A 96 -9.39 -2.28 11.24
C ARG A 96 -8.00 -2.85 11.50
N ILE A 97 -7.47 -3.66 10.58
CA ILE A 97 -6.15 -4.27 10.70
C ILE A 97 -5.08 -3.18 10.87
N LEU A 98 -5.02 -2.18 9.99
CA LEU A 98 -3.96 -1.16 10.03
C LEU A 98 -4.12 -0.18 11.21
N ALA A 99 -5.31 -0.03 11.79
CA ALA A 99 -5.48 0.73 13.02
C ALA A 99 -4.74 0.08 14.20
N GLU A 100 -4.61 -1.25 14.24
CA GLU A 100 -3.83 -1.99 15.24
C GLU A 100 -2.32 -1.63 15.17
N TYR A 101 -1.87 -1.12 14.01
CA TYR A 101 -0.49 -0.64 13.78
C TYR A 101 -0.40 0.89 13.86
N GLY A 102 -1.41 1.56 14.41
CA GLY A 102 -1.42 3.01 14.58
C GLY A 102 -1.48 3.77 13.26
N MET A 103 -2.19 3.23 12.26
CA MET A 103 -2.36 3.87 10.96
C MET A 103 -3.82 4.19 10.64
N ARG A 104 -4.01 5.14 9.71
CA ARG A 104 -5.32 5.46 9.13
C ARG A 104 -5.29 5.48 7.60
N PRO A 105 -6.41 5.14 6.94
CA PRO A 105 -6.52 5.20 5.50
C PRO A 105 -6.49 6.66 4.99
N ILE A 106 -5.98 6.84 3.78
CA ILE A 106 -5.91 8.13 3.08
C ILE A 106 -6.69 8.09 1.77
N ALA A 107 -6.39 7.13 0.89
CA ALA A 107 -6.95 7.07 -0.45
C ALA A 107 -6.89 5.65 -1.02
N GLN A 108 -7.90 5.28 -1.79
CA GLN A 108 -7.93 4.02 -2.54
C GLN A 108 -7.81 4.27 -4.04
N ILE A 109 -7.09 3.41 -4.74
CA ILE A 109 -7.03 3.37 -6.20
C ILE A 109 -7.29 1.95 -6.72
N ALA A 110 -7.68 1.85 -7.99
CA ALA A 110 -7.72 0.58 -8.69
C ALA A 110 -6.34 0.22 -9.25
N VAL A 111 -5.93 -1.04 -9.06
CA VAL A 111 -4.73 -1.66 -9.64
C VAL A 111 -5.22 -2.67 -10.68
N GLY A 112 -5.34 -2.23 -11.92
CA GLY A 112 -5.91 -3.03 -13.00
C GLY A 112 -7.36 -3.48 -12.73
N ALA A 113 -7.72 -4.62 -13.33
CA ALA A 113 -9.09 -5.14 -13.32
C ALA A 113 -9.44 -5.94 -12.04
N THR A 114 -8.45 -6.43 -11.30
CA THR A 114 -8.65 -7.44 -10.23
C THR A 114 -8.10 -7.02 -8.87
N TRP A 115 -7.30 -5.96 -8.79
CA TRP A 115 -6.70 -5.50 -7.55
C TRP A 115 -7.09 -4.06 -7.23
N SER A 116 -6.98 -3.71 -5.96
CA SER A 116 -7.09 -2.36 -5.42
C SER A 116 -5.87 -2.09 -4.56
N ALA A 117 -5.49 -0.82 -4.40
CA ALA A 117 -4.49 -0.41 -3.43
C ALA A 117 -5.07 0.67 -2.51
N LEU A 118 -4.82 0.55 -1.21
CA LEU A 118 -5.26 1.50 -0.19
C LEU A 118 -4.03 2.08 0.51
N ARG A 119 -3.93 3.41 0.50
CA ARG A 119 -2.82 4.14 1.13
C ARG A 119 -3.11 4.39 2.59
N PHE A 120 -2.09 4.28 3.41
CA PHE A 120 -2.12 4.61 4.82
C PHE A 120 -1.02 5.59 5.23
N ARG A 121 -1.20 6.19 6.40
CA ARG A 121 -0.14 6.87 7.17
C ARG A 121 -0.27 6.54 8.63
N MET A 122 0.82 6.71 9.37
CA MET A 122 0.80 6.75 10.83
C MET A 122 -0.14 7.84 11.34
N LEU A 123 -0.80 7.57 12.46
CA LEU A 123 -1.50 8.55 13.26
C LEU A 123 -0.51 9.59 13.76
N ARG A 124 -0.95 10.84 13.80
CA ARG A 124 -0.21 11.92 14.44
C ARG A 124 -0.35 11.81 15.96
N GLU A 125 0.54 12.46 16.68
CA GLU A 125 0.42 12.57 18.13
C GLU A 125 -0.96 13.15 18.52
N GLY A 126 -1.64 12.47 19.44
CA GLY A 126 -3.01 12.83 19.86
C GLY A 126 -4.12 12.52 18.85
N GLU A 127 -3.81 11.97 17.67
CA GLU A 127 -4.81 11.61 16.68
C GLU A 127 -5.47 10.26 17.02
N VAL A 128 -6.79 10.27 17.20
CA VAL A 128 -7.57 9.04 17.37
C VAL A 128 -8.24 8.69 16.05
N PHE A 129 -8.08 7.44 15.62
CA PHE A 129 -8.79 6.90 14.46
C PHE A 129 -9.73 5.76 14.89
N ASN A 130 -11.03 6.00 14.68
CA ASN A 130 -12.07 5.02 14.96
C ASN A 130 -12.29 4.15 13.71
N ALA A 131 -11.58 3.02 13.63
CA ALA A 131 -11.69 2.08 12.51
C ALA A 131 -13.07 1.41 12.37
N GLY A 132 -13.99 1.66 13.31
CA GLY A 132 -15.37 1.15 13.35
C GLY A 132 -16.46 2.12 12.90
N ALA A 133 -16.14 3.35 12.46
CA ALA A 133 -17.13 4.29 11.93
C ALA A 133 -17.33 4.08 10.41
N GLY A 134 -17.87 2.92 10.06
CA GLY A 134 -18.15 2.51 8.69
C GLY A 134 -19.43 1.68 8.63
N GLY A 135 -20.52 2.26 9.14
CA GLY A 135 -21.89 1.77 9.18
C GLY A 135 -22.77 2.88 9.72
#